data_AF-A0A534KHP3-F1
#
_entry.id   AF-A0A534KHP3-F1
#
_cell.length_a   1.000
_cell.length_b   1.000
_cell.length_c   1.000
_cell.angle_alpha   90.00
_cell.angle_beta   90.00
_cell.angle_gamma   90.00
#
_symmetry.space_group_name_H-M   'P 1'
#
loop_
_entity.id
_entity.type
_entity.pdbx_description
1 polymer ?
#
loop_
_entity_poly.entity_id
_entity_poly.type
_entity_poly.pdbx_seq_one_letter_code
_entity_poly.pdbx_strand_id
1 'polypeptide(L)' 'DRLLIEYGLSGEDIVRQLHRTVFDLNIPDESKVRLLDRIGETDFRLTEGSSERIQIESLLAHFALIGQELSKK' A
#
# COMPACT_ATOMS: atom_id res chain seq x y z
N ASP A 1 -4.99 -0.19 -12.91
CA ASP A 1 -4.29 -0.92 -14.00
C ASP A 1 -3.30 -0.10 -14.80
N ARG A 2 -3.51 1.22 -15.00
CA ARG A 2 -2.58 2.07 -15.78
C ARG A 2 -1.10 1.97 -15.33
N LEU A 3 -0.82 1.96 -14.02
CA LEU A 3 0.56 1.89 -13.51
C LEU A 3 1.28 0.58 -13.88
N LEU A 4 0.60 -0.56 -13.70
CA LEU A 4 1.16 -1.88 -14.00
C LEU A 4 1.20 -2.16 -15.51
N ILE A 5 0.13 -1.79 -16.23
CA ILE A 5 -0.06 -2.19 -17.64
C ILE A 5 0.46 -1.12 -18.61
N GLU A 6 0.08 0.14 -18.42
CA GLU A 6 0.44 1.21 -19.37
C GLU A 6 1.85 1.78 -19.11
N TYR A 7 2.22 1.93 -17.84
CA TYR A 7 3.52 2.47 -17.46
C TYR A 7 4.57 1.39 -17.14
N GLY A 8 4.17 0.11 -17.12
CA GLY A 8 5.08 -1.02 -16.92
C GLY A 8 5.82 -1.02 -15.58
N LEU A 9 5.26 -0.35 -14.56
CA LEU A 9 5.87 -0.34 -13.22
C LEU A 9 5.69 -1.71 -12.57
N SER A 10 6.74 -2.19 -11.89
CA SER A 10 6.64 -3.38 -11.06
C SER A 10 5.75 -3.12 -9.83
N GLY A 11 5.16 -4.17 -9.28
CA GLY A 11 4.45 -4.11 -8.01
C GLY A 11 5.35 -3.59 -6.89
N GLU A 12 6.61 -4.00 -6.87
CA GLU A 12 7.60 -3.56 -5.89
C GLU A 12 7.86 -2.04 -5.97
N ASP A 13 7.97 -1.48 -7.19
CA ASP A 13 8.19 -0.03 -7.35
C ASP A 13 7.00 0.78 -6.84
N ILE A 14 5.78 0.29 -7.08
CA ILE A 14 4.57 0.89 -6.52
C ILE A 14 4.62 0.86 -4.99
N VAL A 15 4.97 -0.27 -4.38
CA VAL A 15 5.02 -0.41 -2.91
C VAL A 15 6.11 0.46 -2.31
N ARG A 16 7.31 0.52 -2.90
CA ARG A 16 8.38 1.43 -2.46
C ARG A 16 7.96 2.89 -2.53
N GLN A 17 7.22 3.28 -3.57
CA GLN A 17 6.73 4.64 -3.69
C GLN A 17 5.66 4.94 -2.63
N LEU A 18 4.73 4.02 -2.38
CA LEU A 18 3.73 4.14 -1.32
C LEU A 18 4.40 4.29 0.06
N HIS A 19 5.41 3.47 0.36
CA HIS A 19 6.16 3.55 1.61
C HIS A 19 6.71 4.96 1.86
N ARG A 20 7.32 5.59 0.84
CA ARG A 20 7.85 6.96 0.95
C ARG A 20 6.74 7.98 1.18
N THR A 21 5.63 7.86 0.45
CA THR A 21 4.52 8.82 0.52
C THR A 21 3.75 8.76 1.84
N VAL A 22 3.75 7.63 2.58
CA VAL A 22 3.04 7.53 3.87
C VAL A 22 3.52 8.58 4.89
N PHE A 23 4.81 8.90 4.89
CA PHE A 23 5.37 9.88 5.82
C PHE A 23 4.80 11.28 5.61
N ASP A 24 4.48 11.63 4.36
CA ASP A 24 3.96 12.94 3.94
C ASP A 24 2.44 13.09 4.17
N LEU A 25 1.74 12.01 4.57
CA LEU A 25 0.31 12.07 4.81
C LEU A 25 -0.03 12.90 6.05
N ASN A 26 -1.06 13.73 5.95
CA ASN A 26 -1.60 14.48 7.09
C ASN A 26 -2.68 13.67 7.82
N ILE A 27 -2.28 12.55 8.42
CA ILE A 27 -3.12 11.65 9.22
C ILE A 27 -2.44 11.34 10.56
N PRO A 28 -3.16 10.85 11.58
CA PRO A 28 -2.57 10.45 12.86
C PRO A 28 -1.44 9.43 12.69
N ASP A 29 -0.40 9.53 13.53
CA ASP A 29 0.77 8.65 13.48
C ASP A 29 0.40 7.16 13.65
N GLU A 30 -0.59 6.86 14.50
CA GLU A 30 -1.12 5.50 14.67
C GLU A 30 -1.61 4.92 13.33
N SER A 31 -2.26 5.74 12.51
CA SER A 31 -2.72 5.33 11.18
C SER A 31 -1.54 5.17 10.22
N LYS A 32 -0.52 6.03 10.27
CA LYS A 32 0.71 5.85 9.48
C LYS A 32 1.38 4.52 9.80
N VAL A 33 1.52 4.18 11.08
CA VAL A 33 2.09 2.89 11.52
C VAL A 33 1.31 1.72 10.94
N ARG A 34 -0.02 1.76 10.98
CA ARG A 34 -0.87 0.70 10.42
C ARG A 34 -0.75 0.59 8.89
N LEU A 35 -0.57 1.71 8.18
CA LEU A 35 -0.30 1.68 6.74
C LEU A 35 1.06 1.06 6.45
N LEU A 36 2.11 1.44 7.19
CA LEU A 36 3.47 0.92 7.04
C LEU A 36 3.54 -0.60 7.27
N ASP A 37 2.83 -1.11 8.28
CA ASP A 37 2.72 -2.55 8.55
C ASP A 37 2.20 -3.33 7.33
N ARG A 38 1.11 -2.83 6.72
CA ARG A 38 0.52 -3.47 5.52
C ARG A 38 1.36 -3.33 4.27
N ILE A 39 2.07 -2.21 4.13
CA ILE A 39 3.06 -2.01 3.06
C ILE A 39 4.19 -3.03 3.21
N GLY A 40 4.75 -3.19 4.41
CA GLY A 40 5.83 -4.14 4.67
C GLY A 40 5.43 -5.60 4.44
N GLU A 41 4.22 -6.00 4.86
CA GLU A 41 3.67 -7.33 4.56
C GLU A 41 3.53 -7.55 3.04
N THR A 42 3.08 -6.52 2.32
CA THR A 42 2.92 -6.58 0.86
C THR A 42 4.28 -6.69 0.16
N ASP A 43 5.27 -5.88 0.56
CA ASP A 43 6.64 -5.91 0.04
C ASP A 43 7.29 -7.28 0.21
N PHE A 44 7.14 -7.88 1.40
CA PHE A 44 7.58 -9.23 1.68
C PHE A 44 6.96 -10.25 0.73
N ARG A 45 5.62 -10.23 0.58
CA ARG A 45 4.91 -11.18 -0.30
C ARG A 45 5.28 -11.03 -1.77
N LEU A 46 5.49 -9.80 -2.24
CA LEU A 46 5.96 -9.54 -3.60
C LEU A 46 7.35 -10.12 -3.82
N THR A 47 8.26 -9.91 -2.87
CA THR A 47 9.63 -10.46 -2.90
C THR A 47 9.63 -11.99 -2.95
N GLU A 48 8.66 -12.64 -2.29
CA GLU A 48 8.45 -14.10 -2.34
C GLU A 48 7.79 -14.59 -3.65
N GLY A 49 7.59 -13.72 -4.65
CA GLY A 49 7.04 -14.08 -5.96
C GLY A 49 5.52 -14.18 -6.02
N SER A 50 4.80 -13.54 -5.08
CA SER A 50 3.34 -13.48 -5.12
C SER A 50 2.83 -12.66 -6.30
N SER A 51 1.56 -12.87 -6.68
CA SER A 51 0.90 -12.08 -7.72
C SER A 51 0.82 -10.59 -7.37
N GLU A 52 1.50 -9.75 -8.14
CA GLU A 52 1.53 -8.30 -7.94
C GLU A 52 0.13 -7.68 -7.87
N ARG A 53 -0.72 -8.01 -8.84
CA ARG A 53 -2.09 -7.48 -8.93
C ARG A 53 -2.89 -7.78 -7.67
N ILE A 54 -2.87 -9.04 -7.21
CA ILE A 54 -3.61 -9.47 -6.03
C ILE A 54 -3.08 -8.77 -4.77
N GLN A 55 -1.76 -8.66 -4.61
CA GLN A 55 -1.19 -8.02 -3.42
C GLN A 55 -1.47 -6.51 -3.39
N ILE A 56 -1.37 -5.81 -4.53
CA ILE A 56 -1.72 -4.38 -4.61
C ILE A 56 -3.21 -4.16 -4.34
N GLU A 57 -4.10 -4.98 -4.90
CA GLU A 57 -5.54 -4.90 -4.61
C GLU A 57 -5.84 -5.13 -3.12
N SER A 58 -5.16 -6.12 -2.50
CA SER A 58 -5.26 -6.38 -1.07
C SER A 58 -4.78 -5.18 -0.22
N LEU A 59 -3.65 -4.57 -0.59
CA LEU A 59 -3.10 -3.40 0.10
C LEU A 59 -4.07 -2.21 0.05
N LEU A 60 -4.66 -1.95 -1.12
CA LEU A 60 -5.67 -0.89 -1.30
C LEU A 60 -6.93 -1.14 -0.46
N ALA A 61 -7.38 -2.41 -0.35
CA ALA A 61 -8.49 -2.76 0.51
C ALA A 61 -8.18 -2.46 1.99
N HIS A 62 -6.98 -2.80 2.47
CA HIS A 62 -6.54 -2.45 3.82
C HIS A 62 -6.50 -0.93 4.05
N PHE A 63 -6.00 -0.16 3.07
CA PHE A 63 -5.98 1.30 3.16
C PHE A 63 -7.39 1.88 3.24
N ALA A 64 -8.33 1.36 2.45
CA ALA A 64 -9.73 1.78 2.50
C ALA A 64 -10.36 1.54 3.88
N LEU A 65 -10.07 0.39 4.52
CA LEU A 65 -10.57 0.10 5.87
C LEU A 65 -10.00 1.07 6.92
N ILE A 66 -8.69 1.34 6.88
CA ILE A 66 -8.04 2.31 7.76
C ILE A 66 -8.63 3.72 7.55
N GLY A 67 -8.85 4.12 6.29
CA GLY A 67 -9.49 5.39 5.95
C GLY A 67 -10.92 5.51 6.45
N GLN A 68 -11.71 4.43 6.39
CA GLN A 68 -13.08 4.43 6.94
C GLN A 68 -13.11 4.60 8.46
N GLU A 69 -12.14 4.03 9.18
CA GLU A 69 -12.02 4.21 10.63
C GLU A 69 -11.64 5.65 11.00
N LEU A 70 -10.81 6.30 10.19
CA LEU A 70 -10.47 7.71 10.35
C LEU A 70 -11.68 8.63 10.15
N SER A 71 -12.51 8.37 9.14
CA SER A 71 -13.72 9.17 8.86
C SER A 71 -14.84 9.00 9.90
N LYS A 72 -14.75 8.00 10.79
CA LYS A 72 -15.72 7.75 11.86
C LYS A 72 -15.34 8.42 13.19
N LYS A 73 -14.11 8.92 13.31
CA LYS A 73 -13.64 9.69 14.47
C LYS A 73 -13.87 11.17 14.26
#